data_AF-A0A8S1IZS9-F1
#
_entry.id   AF-A0A8S1IZS9-F1
#
_cell.length_a   1.000
_cell.length_b   1.000
_cell.length_c   1.000
_cell.angle_alpha   90.00
_cell.angle_beta   90.00
_cell.angle_gamma   90.00
#
_symmetry.space_group_name_H-M   'P 1'
#
loop_
_entity.id
_entity.type
_entity.pdbx_description
1 polymer ?
#
loop_
_entity_poly.entity_id
_entity_poly.type
_entity_poly.pdbx_seq_one_letter_code
_entity_poly.pdbx_strand_id
1 'polypeptide(L)'
;IQHRRAVVEATSGKSSFDPSEKIDDFTSYLEKQWEETEQKPAAVAVILAGLVALYAVNGVVGSVEKIPIFGFVFEIVGILVSGWFAFRYLVFESDRAEFKQTFDDFISKIKGN
;
A
#
# COMPACT_ATOMS: atom_id res chain seq x y z
N ILE A 1 -39.67 29.61 1.51
CA ILE A 1 -38.34 29.35 2.10
C ILE A 1 -38.35 28.02 2.86
N GLN A 2 -38.66 26.90 2.19
CA GLN A 2 -38.68 25.56 2.83
C GLN A 2 -38.05 24.47 1.95
N HIS A 3 -37.91 24.68 0.63
CA HIS A 3 -37.33 23.68 -0.27
C HIS A 3 -35.78 23.64 -0.32
N ARG A 4 -35.09 24.53 0.39
CA ARG A 4 -33.60 24.56 0.40
C ARG A 4 -32.96 23.74 1.53
N ARG A 5 -33.75 23.14 2.44
CA ARG A 5 -33.19 22.41 3.59
C ARG A 5 -33.02 20.90 3.35
N ALA A 6 -33.84 20.30 2.49
CA ALA A 6 -33.77 18.87 2.20
C ALA A 6 -32.54 18.45 1.36
N VAL A 7 -32.01 19.35 0.52
CA VAL A 7 -30.88 19.02 -0.38
C VAL A 7 -29.52 19.07 0.36
N VAL A 8 -29.45 19.75 1.50
CA VAL A 8 -28.22 19.85 2.31
C VAL A 8 -27.99 18.59 3.15
N GLU A 9 -29.03 17.78 3.38
CA GLU A 9 -28.96 16.59 4.24
C GLU A 9 -28.49 15.33 3.49
N ALA A 10 -28.63 15.29 2.16
CA ALA A 10 -28.26 14.14 1.32
C ALA A 10 -26.80 14.15 0.82
N THR A 11 -26.04 15.22 1.08
CA THR A 11 -24.60 15.32 0.72
C THR A 11 -23.71 15.32 1.97
N SER A 12 -24.18 14.77 3.09
CA SER A 12 -23.31 14.22 4.12
C SER A 12 -23.02 12.77 3.76
N GLY A 13 -22.32 12.58 2.64
CA GLY A 13 -21.75 11.29 2.29
C GLY A 13 -20.86 10.87 3.45
N LYS A 14 -21.25 9.79 4.12
CA LYS A 14 -20.46 9.13 5.15
C LYS A 14 -19.10 8.75 4.56
N SER A 15 -18.13 9.65 4.64
CA SER A 15 -16.72 9.27 4.72
C SER A 15 -16.48 8.73 6.13
N SER A 16 -17.11 7.60 6.46
CA SER A 16 -17.04 6.95 7.77
C SER A 16 -15.73 6.17 7.87
N PHE A 17 -14.63 6.89 8.00
CA PHE A 17 -13.51 6.35 8.76
C PHE A 17 -13.85 6.57 10.23
N ASP A 18 -14.73 5.73 10.78
CA ASP A 18 -14.88 5.62 12.22
C ASP A 18 -13.92 4.51 12.68
N PRO A 19 -12.84 4.85 13.40
CA PRO A 19 -11.88 3.86 13.87
C PRO A 19 -12.53 2.81 14.77
N SER A 20 -13.57 3.17 15.52
CA SER A 20 -14.24 2.27 16.46
C SER A 20 -15.01 1.19 15.70
N GLU A 21 -15.78 1.59 14.68
CA GLU A 21 -16.54 0.67 13.83
C GLU A 21 -15.62 -0.32 13.11
N LYS A 22 -14.46 0.15 12.61
CA LYS A 22 -13.47 -0.71 11.95
C LYS A 22 -12.78 -1.68 12.90
N ILE A 23 -12.54 -1.27 14.15
CA ILE A 23 -11.96 -2.14 15.18
C ILE A 23 -12.97 -3.21 15.59
N ASP A 24 -14.26 -2.86 15.70
CA ASP A 24 -15.33 -3.80 16.03
C ASP A 24 -15.54 -4.82 14.89
N ASP A 25 -15.57 -4.37 13.63
CA ASP A 25 -15.63 -5.24 12.44
C ASP A 25 -14.44 -6.20 12.37
N PHE A 26 -13.23 -5.71 12.66
CA PHE A 26 -12.03 -6.55 12.68
C PHE A 26 -12.05 -7.56 13.82
N THR A 27 -12.50 -7.15 15.01
CA THR A 27 -12.59 -8.03 16.18
C THR A 27 -13.60 -9.14 15.94
N SER A 28 -14.78 -8.82 15.42
CA SER A 28 -15.81 -9.81 15.09
C SER A 28 -15.35 -10.78 13.99
N TYR A 29 -14.58 -10.30 12.99
CA TYR A 29 -13.95 -11.16 11.99
C TYR A 29 -12.93 -12.13 12.62
N LEU A 30 -12.07 -11.64 13.52
CA LEU A 30 -11.11 -12.47 14.23
C LEU A 30 -11.80 -13.51 15.12
N GLU A 31 -12.86 -13.14 15.82
CA GLU A 31 -13.67 -14.08 16.62
C GLU A 31 -14.25 -15.19 15.74
N LYS A 32 -14.81 -14.84 14.58
CA LYS A 32 -15.33 -15.83 13.63
C LYS A 32 -14.23 -16.79 13.15
N GLN A 33 -13.06 -16.27 12.79
CA GLN A 33 -11.94 -17.11 12.35
C GLN A 33 -11.33 -17.93 13.50
N TRP A 34 -11.39 -17.43 14.73
CA TRP A 34 -10.95 -18.15 15.92
C TRP A 34 -11.83 -19.35 16.25
N GLU A 35 -13.15 -19.22 16.05
CA GLU A 35 -14.07 -20.34 16.24
C GLU A 35 -14.09 -21.32 15.06
N GLU A 36 -13.86 -20.85 13.83
CA GLU A 36 -13.74 -21.71 12.65
C GLU A 36 -12.42 -22.51 12.63
N THR A 37 -11.38 -22.01 13.30
CA THR A 37 -10.08 -22.69 13.34
C THR A 37 -10.08 -23.87 14.30
N GLU A 38 -10.05 -25.08 13.75
CA GLU A 38 -9.94 -26.33 14.53
C GLU A 38 -8.61 -26.46 15.28
N GLN A 39 -7.52 -25.88 14.73
CA GLN A 39 -6.17 -25.97 15.29
C GLN A 39 -5.74 -24.67 16.00
N LYS A 40 -6.41 -24.37 17.11
CA LYS A 40 -6.14 -23.17 17.94
C LYS A 40 -4.65 -22.97 18.30
N PRO A 41 -3.83 -24.00 18.60
CA PRO A 41 -2.40 -23.83 18.86
C PRO A 41 -1.60 -23.29 17.66
N ALA A 42 -1.94 -23.72 16.44
CA ALA A 42 -1.29 -23.23 15.22
C ALA A 42 -1.64 -21.77 14.95
N ALA A 43 -2.90 -21.37 15.17
CA ALA A 43 -3.32 -19.98 15.07
C ALA A 43 -2.57 -19.08 16.07
N VAL A 44 -2.41 -19.52 17.32
CA VAL A 44 -1.61 -18.78 18.32
C VAL A 44 -0.16 -18.64 17.88
N ALA A 45 0.44 -19.70 17.34
CA ALA A 45 1.81 -19.65 16.84
C ALA A 45 1.97 -18.65 15.69
N VAL A 46 1.01 -18.59 14.76
CA VAL A 46 1.02 -17.60 13.66
C VAL A 46 0.86 -16.18 14.18
N ILE A 47 -0.03 -15.94 15.15
CA ILE A 47 -0.20 -14.61 15.77
C ILE A 47 1.10 -14.18 16.46
N LEU A 48 1.72 -15.06 17.25
CA LEU A 48 3.00 -14.79 17.90
C LEU A 48 4.11 -14.52 16.88
N ALA A 49 4.20 -15.30 15.81
CA ALA A 49 5.14 -15.07 14.72
C ALA A 49 4.90 -13.70 14.05
N GLY A 50 3.63 -13.31 13.86
CA GLY A 50 3.24 -12.00 13.36
C GLY A 50 3.70 -10.86 14.27
N LEU A 51 3.56 -11.00 15.60
CA LEU A 51 4.03 -10.02 16.56
C LEU A 51 5.56 -9.91 16.57
N VAL A 52 6.28 -11.04 16.50
CA VAL A 52 7.74 -11.05 16.40
C VAL A 52 8.20 -10.40 15.10
N ALA A 53 7.55 -10.71 13.98
CA ALA A 53 7.81 -10.06 12.70
C ALA A 53 7.57 -8.55 12.77
N LEU A 54 6.47 -8.11 13.39
CA LEU A 54 6.17 -6.69 13.59
C LEU A 54 7.22 -6.00 14.46
N TYR A 55 7.68 -6.65 15.54
CA TYR A 55 8.77 -6.15 16.38
C TYR A 55 10.08 -6.04 15.59
N ALA A 56 10.43 -7.06 14.80
CA ALA A 56 11.61 -7.06 13.97
C ALA A 56 11.57 -5.95 12.91
N VAL A 57 10.44 -5.77 12.23
CA VAL A 57 10.24 -4.68 11.26
C VAL A 57 10.38 -3.33 11.94
N ASN A 58 9.78 -3.11 13.11
CA ASN A 58 9.97 -1.87 13.87
C ASN A 58 11.44 -1.63 14.25
N GLY A 59 12.17 -2.67 14.66
CA GLY A 59 13.60 -2.58 14.96
C GLY A 59 14.45 -2.21 13.74
N VAL A 60 14.13 -2.79 12.58
CA VAL A 60 14.78 -2.46 11.31
C VAL A 60 14.48 -1.04 10.89
N VAL A 61 13.20 -0.64 10.85
CA VAL A 61 12.77 0.72 10.46
C VAL A 61 13.39 1.77 11.38
N GLY A 62 13.32 1.59 12.69
CA GLY A 62 13.92 2.50 13.66
C GLY A 62 15.45 2.54 13.64
N SER A 63 16.11 1.53 13.05
CA SER A 63 17.57 1.54 12.81
C SER A 63 17.93 2.22 11.49
N VAL A 64 17.10 2.04 10.46
CA VAL A 64 17.26 2.69 9.15
C VAL A 64 17.14 4.22 9.29
N GLU A 65 16.19 4.72 10.09
CA GLU A 65 16.02 6.16 10.36
C GLU A 65 17.25 6.80 11.04
N LYS A 66 18.04 6.01 11.78
CA LYS A 66 19.24 6.48 12.50
C LYS A 66 20.49 6.50 11.64
N ILE A 67 20.41 6.02 10.40
CA ILE A 67 21.55 5.96 9.49
C ILE A 67 21.45 7.17 8.53
N PRO A 68 22.26 8.23 8.76
CA PRO A 68 22.11 9.52 8.06
C PRO A 68 22.39 9.45 6.56
N ILE A 69 22.97 8.34 6.08
CA ILE A 69 23.39 8.18 4.68
C ILE A 69 22.30 7.60 3.76
N PHE A 70 21.27 6.94 4.28
CA PHE A 70 20.28 6.29 3.41
C PHE A 70 19.47 7.28 2.60
N GLY A 71 18.96 8.36 3.20
CA GLY A 71 18.22 9.39 2.48
C GLY A 71 19.04 9.98 1.34
N PHE A 72 20.29 10.35 1.63
CA PHE A 72 21.22 10.90 0.65
C PHE A 72 21.58 9.91 -0.48
N VAL A 73 21.84 8.63 -0.15
CA VAL A 73 22.14 7.61 -1.15
C VAL A 73 20.94 7.28 -2.01
N PHE A 74 19.73 7.14 -1.43
CA PHE A 74 18.52 6.90 -2.20
C PHE A 74 18.16 8.09 -3.09
N GLU A 75 18.41 9.32 -2.65
CA GLU A 75 18.24 10.52 -3.47
C GLU A 75 19.18 10.50 -4.68
N ILE A 76 20.47 10.25 -4.47
CA ILE A 76 21.45 10.14 -5.56
C ILE A 76 21.09 8.99 -6.50
N VAL A 77 20.73 7.82 -5.97
CA VAL A 77 20.30 6.67 -6.78
C VAL A 77 19.05 7.03 -7.58
N GLY A 78 18.08 7.70 -6.96
CA GLY A 78 16.87 8.17 -7.63
C GLY A 78 17.19 9.12 -8.79
N ILE A 79 18.09 10.08 -8.58
CA ILE A 79 18.54 11.03 -9.62
C ILE A 79 19.31 10.30 -10.72
N LEU A 80 20.25 9.42 -10.37
CA LEU A 80 21.06 8.68 -11.34
C LEU A 80 20.20 7.76 -12.20
N VAL A 81 19.32 6.97 -11.58
CA VAL A 81 18.42 6.06 -12.28
C VAL A 81 17.42 6.84 -13.12
N SER A 82 16.81 7.90 -12.57
CA SER A 82 15.84 8.73 -13.32
C SER A 82 16.51 9.46 -14.48
N GLY A 83 17.70 10.02 -14.27
CA GLY A 83 18.49 10.68 -15.31
C GLY A 83 18.92 9.72 -16.41
N TRP A 84 19.46 8.55 -16.05
CA TRP A 84 19.79 7.50 -17.00
C TRP A 84 18.57 7.00 -17.77
N PHE A 85 17.45 6.76 -17.09
CA PHE A 85 16.19 6.33 -17.70
C PHE A 85 15.67 7.38 -18.69
N ALA A 86 15.59 8.64 -18.27
CA ALA A 86 15.13 9.72 -19.13
C ALA A 86 16.04 9.87 -20.35
N PHE A 87 17.36 9.84 -20.16
CA PHE A 87 18.32 9.92 -21.26
C PHE A 87 18.17 8.72 -22.21
N ARG A 88 18.14 7.50 -21.70
CA ARG A 88 18.07 6.27 -22.49
C ARG A 88 16.73 6.14 -23.22
N TYR A 89 15.61 6.25 -22.51
CA TYR A 89 14.29 5.90 -23.07
C TYR A 89 13.51 7.08 -23.62
N LEU A 90 13.87 8.33 -23.30
CA LEU A 90 13.18 9.51 -23.84
C LEU A 90 13.96 10.25 -24.93
N VAL A 91 15.29 10.14 -25.00
CA VAL A 91 16.11 10.84 -26.03
C VAL A 91 16.35 9.96 -27.27
N PHE A 92 16.51 8.64 -27.09
CA PHE A 92 16.77 7.72 -28.20
C PHE A 92 15.48 7.15 -28.75
N GLU A 93 15.36 7.15 -30.09
CA GLU A 93 14.11 6.85 -30.77
C GLU A 93 13.75 5.36 -30.77
N SER A 94 14.75 4.50 -30.94
CA SER A 94 14.61 3.04 -30.79
C SER A 94 14.05 2.67 -29.43
N ASP A 95 14.56 3.34 -28.40
CA ASP A 95 14.32 3.02 -27.01
C ASP A 95 12.96 3.57 -26.53
N ARG A 96 12.54 4.72 -27.07
CA ARG A 96 11.17 5.25 -26.94
C ARG A 96 10.12 4.27 -27.47
N ALA A 97 10.37 3.66 -28.63
CA ALA A 97 9.44 2.74 -29.26
C ALA A 97 9.31 1.43 -28.47
N GLU A 98 10.44 0.86 -28.05
CA GLU A 98 10.50 -0.33 -27.19
C GLU A 98 9.79 -0.11 -25.85
N PHE A 99 10.02 1.05 -25.22
CA PHE A 99 9.35 1.42 -23.96
C PHE A 99 7.84 1.53 -24.12
N LYS A 100 7.35 2.21 -25.18
CA LYS A 100 5.90 2.34 -25.44
C LYS A 100 5.24 0.98 -25.63
N GLN A 101 5.85 0.11 -26.44
CA GLN A 101 5.33 -1.24 -26.65
C GLN A 101 5.25 -2.01 -25.33
N THR A 102 6.34 -2.00 -24.56
CA THR A 102 6.38 -2.68 -23.25
C THR A 102 5.33 -2.11 -22.28
N PHE A 103 5.11 -0.80 -22.32
CA PHE A 103 4.13 -0.12 -21.48
C PHE A 103 2.69 -0.48 -21.87
N ASP A 104 2.38 -0.48 -23.17
CA ASP A 104 1.07 -0.87 -23.69
C ASP A 104 0.76 -2.35 -23.40
N ASP A 105 1.74 -3.23 -23.54
CA ASP A 105 1.64 -4.65 -23.18
C ASP A 105 1.38 -4.82 -21.67
N PHE A 106 2.06 -4.04 -20.82
CA PHE A 106 1.85 -4.06 -19.38
C PHE A 106 0.43 -3.62 -18.99
N ILE A 107 -0.07 -2.54 -19.59
CA ILE A 107 -1.44 -2.04 -19.35
C ILE A 107 -2.48 -3.04 -19.84
N SER A 108 -2.24 -3.70 -20.97
CA SER A 108 -3.14 -4.73 -21.51
C SER A 108 -3.25 -5.92 -20.56
N LYS A 109 -2.11 -6.41 -20.06
CA LYS A 109 -2.05 -7.48 -19.04
C LYS A 109 -2.82 -7.14 -17.76
N ILE A 110 -2.72 -5.91 -17.26
CA ILE A 110 -3.46 -5.49 -16.05
C ILE A 110 -4.96 -5.37 -16.32
N LYS A 111 -5.35 -4.86 -17.49
CA LYS A 111 -6.77 -4.75 -17.87
C LYS A 111 -7.41 -6.10 -18.21
N GLY A 112 -6.62 -7.18 -18.26
CA GLY A 112 -7.12 -8.53 -18.47
C GLY A 112 -7.56 -8.80 -19.92
N ASN A 113 -6.95 -8.11 -20.89
CA ASN A 113 -7.12 -8.40 -22.32
C ASN A 113 -5.77 -8.66 -22.98
#